data_AF-A0A7V4NER2-F1
#
_entry.id   AF-A0A7V4NER2-F1
#
_cell.length_a   1.000
_cell.length_b   1.000
_cell.length_c   1.000
_cell.angle_alpha   90.00
_cell.angle_beta   90.00
_cell.angle_gamma   90.00
#
_symmetry.space_group_name_H-M   'P 1'
#
loop_
_entity.id
_entity.type
_entity.pdbx_description
1 polymer ?
#
loop_
_entity_poly.entity_id
_entity_poly.type
_entity_poly.pdbx_seq_one_letter_code
_entity_poly.pdbx_strand_id
1 'polypeptide(L)'
;MCRMSAFSSSNDICVAEVFNKVSVMAEHGRGAPHDDGYGLIVLSEFKKIEYKSTKPIYEDINFKMLCEKISGKIGIIHARKASPGIPVGLHQLHPFYIEGRYLAHNGTIRDANKANLFQSDTYDFFLSIHDFKDFEGLLNNVKKYVEAHDFSGLNFLLLDELDKSLYVGCIYTGDSKYFTLYYKADKTGFFVYSQEDVDDLLAPMENGQIFKVRNGEIVEEGKVF
;
A
#
# COMPACT_ATOMS: atom_id res chain seq x y z
N MET A 1 8.95 -7.84 -5.62
CA MET A 1 8.17 -6.83 -4.89
C MET A 1 6.98 -6.45 -5.72
N CYS A 2 5.82 -6.33 -5.10
CA CYS A 2 4.54 -5.94 -5.68
C CYS A 2 4.56 -4.48 -6.21
N ARG A 3 3.46 -4.06 -6.84
CA ARG A 3 3.21 -2.67 -7.22
C ARG A 3 1.98 -2.16 -6.50
N MET A 4 2.07 -0.96 -5.94
CA MET A 4 1.00 -0.42 -5.12
C MET A 4 0.91 1.10 -5.22
N SER A 5 -0.27 1.60 -4.88
CA SER A 5 -0.55 3.02 -4.73
C SER A 5 -1.59 3.24 -3.63
N ALA A 6 -1.54 4.41 -3.02
CA ALA A 6 -2.62 4.91 -2.20
C ALA A 6 -2.87 6.39 -2.49
N PHE A 7 -4.07 6.84 -2.14
CA PHE A 7 -4.45 8.24 -2.25
C PHE A 7 -5.25 8.70 -1.03
N SER A 8 -5.22 10.00 -0.77
CA SER A 8 -6.09 10.70 0.16
C SER A 8 -6.44 12.05 -0.46
N SER A 9 -7.69 12.48 -0.37
CA SER A 9 -8.17 13.77 -0.89
C SER A 9 -9.33 14.28 -0.04
N SER A 10 -9.54 15.60 -0.05
CA SER A 10 -10.71 16.23 0.56
C SER A 10 -11.99 16.01 -0.26
N ASN A 11 -11.84 15.73 -1.56
CA ASN A 11 -12.93 15.48 -2.50
C ASN A 11 -12.92 14.03 -3.01
N ASP A 12 -14.06 13.54 -3.46
CA ASP A 12 -14.13 12.26 -4.15
C ASP A 12 -13.39 12.37 -5.49
N ILE A 13 -12.38 11.51 -5.68
CA ILE A 13 -11.64 11.39 -6.93
C ILE A 13 -12.00 10.09 -7.64
N CYS A 14 -11.95 10.10 -8.97
CA CYS A 14 -12.12 8.89 -9.77
C CYS A 14 -10.92 7.96 -9.59
N VAL A 15 -11.18 6.68 -9.31
CA VAL A 15 -10.12 5.70 -9.00
C VAL A 15 -9.43 5.18 -10.27
N ALA A 16 -10.02 5.38 -11.45
CA ALA A 16 -9.51 4.87 -12.73
C ALA A 16 -8.05 5.28 -13.01
N GLU A 17 -7.65 6.53 -12.72
CA GLU A 17 -6.28 7.00 -12.96
C GLU A 17 -5.28 6.23 -12.08
N VAL A 18 -5.56 6.11 -10.78
CA VAL A 18 -4.73 5.40 -9.83
C VAL A 18 -4.65 3.92 -10.18
N PHE A 19 -5.78 3.32 -10.53
CA PHE A 19 -5.86 1.93 -10.99
C PHE A 19 -4.99 1.70 -12.23
N ASN A 20 -5.09 2.57 -13.24
CA ASN A 20 -4.33 2.45 -14.47
C ASN A 20 -2.83 2.60 -14.23
N LYS A 21 -2.41 3.53 -13.36
CA LYS A 21 -1.00 3.66 -12.97
C LYS A 21 -0.46 2.39 -12.31
N VAL A 22 -1.22 1.78 -11.38
CA VAL A 22 -0.83 0.49 -10.78
C VAL A 22 -0.81 -0.63 -11.81
N SER A 23 -1.76 -0.63 -12.75
CA SER A 23 -1.82 -1.58 -13.85
C SER A 23 -0.58 -1.53 -14.74
N VAL A 24 -0.18 -0.34 -15.20
CA VAL A 24 1.02 -0.14 -16.02
C VAL A 24 2.29 -0.52 -15.25
N MET A 25 2.38 -0.12 -13.98
CA MET A 25 3.47 -0.53 -13.09
C MET A 25 3.57 -2.06 -12.96
N ALA A 26 2.43 -2.75 -12.87
CA ALA A 26 2.37 -4.21 -12.74
C ALA A 26 2.74 -4.95 -14.03
N GLU A 27 2.42 -4.39 -15.19
CA GLU A 27 2.68 -5.03 -16.49
C GLU A 27 4.09 -4.76 -17.01
N HIS A 28 4.58 -3.52 -16.85
CA HIS A 28 5.79 -3.02 -17.52
C HIS A 28 6.78 -2.37 -16.57
N GLY A 29 6.42 -2.19 -15.31
CA GLY A 29 7.29 -1.54 -14.34
C GLY A 29 8.48 -2.41 -13.92
N ARG A 30 9.21 -1.90 -12.93
CA ARG A 30 10.38 -2.59 -12.36
C ARG A 30 9.99 -4.01 -11.93
N GLY A 31 10.80 -5.02 -12.25
CA GLY A 31 10.55 -6.40 -11.83
C GLY A 31 9.20 -6.99 -12.25
N ALA A 32 8.54 -6.42 -13.27
CA ALA A 32 7.36 -6.99 -13.91
C ALA A 32 7.66 -8.35 -14.57
N PRO A 33 6.62 -9.14 -14.90
CA PRO A 33 5.20 -8.91 -14.57
C PRO A 33 4.90 -9.13 -13.08
N HIS A 34 3.84 -8.48 -12.59
CA HIS A 34 3.24 -8.68 -11.26
C HIS A 34 1.82 -9.23 -11.46
N ASP A 35 1.75 -10.55 -11.68
CA ASP A 35 0.61 -11.27 -12.26
C ASP A 35 -0.11 -12.19 -11.26
N ASP A 36 0.26 -12.17 -9.98
CA ASP A 36 -0.28 -13.06 -8.94
C ASP A 36 -1.60 -12.55 -8.32
N GLY A 37 -2.30 -11.63 -9.00
CA GLY A 37 -3.55 -11.02 -8.56
C GLY A 37 -3.42 -9.57 -8.07
N TYR A 38 -4.54 -8.94 -7.75
CA TYR A 38 -4.59 -7.59 -7.18
C TYR A 38 -5.76 -7.42 -6.22
N GLY A 39 -5.71 -6.35 -5.44
CA GLY A 39 -6.84 -5.92 -4.63
C GLY A 39 -6.85 -4.42 -4.36
N LEU A 40 -8.02 -3.93 -3.95
CA LEU A 40 -8.21 -2.56 -3.55
C LEU A 40 -9.21 -2.40 -2.40
N ILE A 41 -9.07 -1.26 -1.73
CA ILE A 41 -10.05 -0.67 -0.82
C ILE A 41 -10.20 0.80 -1.21
N VAL A 42 -11.43 1.27 -1.35
CA VAL A 42 -11.75 2.68 -1.59
C VAL A 42 -12.86 3.08 -0.64
N LEU A 43 -12.64 4.18 0.09
CA LEU A 43 -13.64 4.78 0.95
C LEU A 43 -14.03 6.15 0.41
N SER A 44 -15.32 6.39 0.35
CA SER A 44 -15.91 7.71 0.26
C SER A 44 -16.64 8.05 1.57
N GLU A 45 -17.37 9.16 1.58
CA GLU A 45 -18.20 9.53 2.73
C GLU A 45 -19.32 8.52 3.01
N PHE A 46 -19.85 7.87 1.98
CA PHE A 46 -21.05 7.03 2.05
C PHE A 46 -20.84 5.60 1.58
N LYS A 47 -19.69 5.29 0.96
CA LYS A 47 -19.45 4.00 0.34
C LYS A 47 -18.08 3.46 0.72
N LYS A 48 -18.06 2.14 0.90
CA LYS A 48 -16.86 1.34 0.96
C LYS A 48 -16.88 0.34 -0.19
N ILE A 49 -15.78 0.27 -0.93
CA ILE A 49 -15.62 -0.68 -2.02
C ILE A 49 -14.34 -1.48 -1.76
N GLU A 50 -14.53 -2.79 -1.60
CA GLU A 50 -13.45 -3.77 -1.48
C GLU A 50 -13.53 -4.73 -2.66
N TYR A 51 -12.38 -4.97 -3.28
CA TYR A 51 -12.33 -5.91 -4.39
C TYR A 51 -10.97 -6.60 -4.43
N LYS A 52 -10.99 -7.91 -4.73
CA LYS A 52 -9.79 -8.73 -4.92
C LYS A 52 -10.02 -9.68 -6.07
N SER A 53 -8.99 -9.89 -6.89
CA SER A 53 -9.01 -10.80 -8.03
C SER A 53 -7.67 -11.48 -8.19
N THR A 54 -7.70 -12.78 -8.49
CA THR A 54 -6.49 -13.53 -8.83
C THR A 54 -6.03 -13.30 -10.27
N LYS A 55 -6.79 -12.53 -11.06
CA LYS A 55 -6.33 -12.09 -12.38
C LYS A 55 -5.26 -11.01 -12.22
N PRO A 56 -4.28 -10.92 -13.13
CA PRO A 56 -3.42 -9.75 -13.20
C PRO A 56 -4.25 -8.47 -13.38
N ILE A 57 -3.84 -7.39 -12.72
CA ILE A 57 -4.58 -6.11 -12.75
C ILE A 57 -4.77 -5.55 -14.17
N TYR A 58 -3.79 -5.79 -15.06
CA TYR A 58 -3.78 -5.34 -16.44
C TYR A 58 -4.64 -6.19 -17.39
N GLU A 59 -5.08 -7.38 -16.95
CA GLU A 59 -5.98 -8.25 -17.73
C GLU A 59 -7.46 -8.07 -17.35
N ASP A 60 -7.76 -7.39 -16.24
CA ASP A 60 -9.13 -7.26 -15.74
C ASP A 60 -9.87 -6.05 -16.36
N ILE A 61 -10.11 -6.13 -17.67
CA ILE A 61 -10.74 -5.05 -18.45
C ILE A 61 -12.12 -4.67 -17.90
N ASN A 62 -12.90 -5.65 -17.44
CA ASN A 62 -14.23 -5.39 -16.87
C ASN A 62 -14.15 -4.54 -15.61
N PHE A 63 -13.22 -4.87 -14.71
CA PHE A 63 -13.04 -4.10 -13.50
C PHE A 63 -12.38 -2.74 -13.75
N LYS A 64 -11.49 -2.66 -14.75
CA LYS A 64 -10.95 -1.38 -15.23
C LYS A 64 -12.07 -0.43 -15.68
N MET A 65 -13.02 -0.90 -16.47
CA MET A 65 -14.20 -0.10 -16.87
C MET A 65 -15.09 0.28 -15.68
N LEU A 66 -15.17 -0.57 -14.66
CA LEU A 66 -15.91 -0.25 -13.44
C LEU A 66 -15.22 0.86 -12.64
N CYS A 67 -13.89 0.90 -12.62
CA CYS A 67 -13.12 1.95 -11.92
C CYS A 67 -13.41 3.36 -12.42
N GLU A 68 -13.88 3.53 -13.66
CA GLU A 68 -14.34 4.83 -14.20
C GLU A 68 -15.59 5.36 -13.49
N LYS A 69 -16.32 4.49 -12.77
CA LYS A 69 -17.54 4.80 -12.02
C LYS A 69 -17.33 4.75 -10.51
N ILE A 70 -16.13 4.41 -10.07
CA ILE A 70 -15.76 4.34 -8.66
C ILE A 70 -15.04 5.63 -8.29
N SER A 71 -15.59 6.32 -7.29
CA SER A 71 -14.94 7.48 -6.69
C SER A 71 -14.83 7.31 -5.18
N GLY A 72 -13.80 7.92 -4.60
CA GLY A 72 -13.61 7.96 -3.15
C GLY A 72 -12.60 9.02 -2.73
N LYS A 73 -12.49 9.22 -1.41
CA LYS A 73 -11.58 10.20 -0.78
C LYS A 73 -10.28 9.56 -0.35
N ILE A 74 -10.27 8.27 -0.04
CA ILE A 74 -9.08 7.56 0.43
C ILE A 74 -9.10 6.12 -0.08
N GLY A 75 -7.96 5.58 -0.47
CA GLY A 75 -7.91 4.21 -0.96
C GLY A 75 -6.51 3.66 -1.12
N ILE A 76 -6.43 2.34 -1.25
CA ILE A 76 -5.22 1.57 -1.52
C ILE A 76 -5.51 0.62 -2.68
N ILE A 77 -4.55 0.51 -3.61
CA ILE A 77 -4.55 -0.46 -4.71
C ILE A 77 -3.21 -1.20 -4.68
N HIS A 78 -3.24 -2.52 -4.81
CA HIS A 78 -2.03 -3.36 -4.78
C HIS A 78 -2.12 -4.49 -5.79
N ALA A 79 -1.14 -4.57 -6.68
CA ALA A 79 -0.91 -5.65 -7.63
C ALA A 79 0.25 -6.52 -7.13
N ARG A 80 -0.01 -7.80 -6.96
CA ARG A 80 0.84 -8.73 -6.23
C ARG A 80 1.85 -9.41 -7.14
N LYS A 81 3.05 -9.60 -6.58
CA LYS A 81 4.05 -10.56 -7.05
C LYS A 81 4.53 -11.39 -5.87
N ALA A 82 4.10 -12.64 -5.81
CA ALA A 82 4.43 -13.57 -4.75
C ALA A 82 5.93 -13.86 -4.75
N SER A 83 6.50 -13.93 -3.56
CA SER A 83 7.87 -14.44 -3.41
C SER A 83 7.87 -15.96 -3.65
N PRO A 84 8.98 -16.54 -4.16
CA PRO A 84 9.07 -17.99 -4.35
C PRO A 84 8.69 -18.76 -3.08
N GLY A 85 7.83 -19.78 -3.24
CA GLY A 85 7.37 -20.62 -2.12
C GLY A 85 6.24 -20.04 -1.28
N ILE A 86 5.75 -18.83 -1.58
CA ILE A 86 4.55 -18.27 -0.92
C ILE A 86 3.30 -18.67 -1.71
N PRO A 87 2.21 -19.09 -1.04
CA PRO A 87 0.96 -19.42 -1.72
C PRO A 87 0.43 -18.29 -2.61
N VAL A 88 -0.13 -18.65 -3.75
CA VAL A 88 -0.88 -17.77 -4.64
C VAL A 88 -2.36 -18.09 -4.51
N GLY A 89 -3.13 -17.13 -4.01
CA GLY A 89 -4.53 -17.30 -3.75
C GLY A 89 -5.17 -16.01 -3.25
N LEU A 90 -6.51 -15.97 -3.32
CA LEU A 90 -7.30 -14.79 -2.94
C LEU A 90 -7.01 -14.31 -1.50
N HIS A 91 -6.74 -15.26 -0.59
CA HIS A 91 -6.44 -14.97 0.81
C HIS A 91 -5.12 -14.23 0.98
N GLN A 92 -4.14 -14.41 0.09
CA GLN A 92 -2.83 -13.76 0.17
C GLN A 92 -2.80 -12.39 -0.52
N LEU A 93 -3.90 -11.97 -1.14
CA LEU A 93 -3.97 -10.66 -1.80
C LEU A 93 -4.16 -9.55 -0.77
N HIS A 94 -3.39 -8.48 -0.93
CA HIS A 94 -3.56 -7.24 -0.19
C HIS A 94 -4.79 -6.47 -0.70
N PRO A 95 -5.29 -5.50 0.09
CA PRO A 95 -4.94 -5.23 1.48
C PRO A 95 -5.48 -6.29 2.46
N PHE A 96 -4.75 -6.57 3.55
CA PHE A 96 -5.24 -7.36 4.69
C PHE A 96 -6.08 -6.49 5.61
N TYR A 97 -7.03 -7.08 6.35
CA TYR A 97 -7.93 -6.36 7.25
C TYR A 97 -7.81 -6.85 8.71
N ILE A 98 -7.70 -5.91 9.65
CA ILE A 98 -7.80 -6.13 11.10
C ILE A 98 -8.50 -4.92 11.72
N GLU A 99 -9.65 -5.13 12.39
CA GLU A 99 -10.30 -4.14 13.27
C GLU A 99 -10.44 -2.71 12.69
N GLY A 100 -10.95 -2.59 11.46
CA GLY A 100 -11.14 -1.29 10.82
C GLY A 100 -9.87 -0.71 10.16
N ARG A 101 -8.79 -1.51 10.07
CA ARG A 101 -7.55 -1.11 9.40
C ARG A 101 -7.24 -2.04 8.23
N TYR A 102 -6.74 -1.46 7.15
CA TYR A 102 -6.30 -2.18 5.95
C TYR A 102 -4.82 -1.98 5.72
N LEU A 103 -4.06 -3.05 5.47
CA LEU A 103 -2.62 -2.98 5.20
C LEU A 103 -2.26 -3.58 3.85
N ALA A 104 -1.61 -2.79 3.00
CA ALA A 104 -0.83 -3.28 1.88
C ALA A 104 0.67 -3.14 2.18
N HIS A 105 1.45 -4.15 1.81
CA HIS A 105 2.89 -4.19 2.05
C HIS A 105 3.64 -4.51 0.75
N ASN A 106 4.81 -3.91 0.61
CA ASN A 106 5.73 -4.18 -0.47
C ASN A 106 7.15 -4.37 0.07
N GLY A 107 7.57 -5.63 0.09
CA GLY A 107 8.86 -6.01 0.64
C GLY A 107 8.93 -7.49 0.93
N THR A 108 9.92 -7.88 1.72
CA THR A 108 10.10 -9.26 2.18
C THR A 108 10.68 -9.21 3.57
N ILE A 109 10.02 -9.90 4.50
CA ILE A 109 10.48 -10.08 5.87
C ILE A 109 10.89 -11.55 5.99
N ARG A 110 12.19 -11.78 6.12
CA ARG A 110 12.79 -13.10 5.94
C ARG A 110 12.46 -14.02 7.11
N ASP A 111 12.50 -13.47 8.32
CA ASP A 111 12.28 -14.15 9.59
C ASP A 111 10.86 -14.01 10.16
N ALA A 112 9.94 -13.37 9.44
CA ALA A 112 8.53 -13.26 9.85
C ALA A 112 7.88 -14.62 10.11
N ASN A 113 7.00 -14.66 11.12
CA ASN A 113 6.23 -15.84 11.47
C ASN A 113 5.10 -16.10 10.47
N LYS A 114 5.40 -16.93 9.47
CA LYS A 114 4.45 -17.35 8.42
C LYS A 114 3.49 -18.46 8.88
N ALA A 115 3.59 -18.96 10.12
CA ALA A 115 2.60 -19.88 10.69
C ALA A 115 1.35 -19.12 11.18
N ASN A 116 0.78 -18.30 10.30
CA ASN A 116 -0.43 -17.51 10.52
C ASN A 116 -1.52 -17.88 9.51
N LEU A 117 -2.73 -17.36 9.71
CA LEU A 117 -3.92 -17.69 8.91
C LEU A 117 -3.71 -17.52 7.40
N PHE A 118 -2.85 -16.58 6.99
CA PHE A 118 -2.63 -16.22 5.60
C PHE A 118 -1.33 -16.76 5.01
N GLN A 119 -0.49 -17.43 5.82
CA GLN A 119 0.85 -17.85 5.44
C GLN A 119 1.69 -16.70 4.85
N SER A 120 1.58 -15.52 5.46
CA SER A 120 2.10 -14.26 4.91
C SER A 120 2.98 -13.53 5.92
N ASP A 121 4.15 -13.10 5.46
CA ASP A 121 5.02 -12.19 6.20
C ASP A 121 4.35 -10.83 6.47
N THR A 122 3.55 -10.35 5.53
CA THR A 122 2.79 -9.11 5.69
C THR A 122 1.81 -9.21 6.85
N TYR A 123 1.13 -10.34 7.00
CA TYR A 123 0.11 -10.47 8.03
C TYR A 123 0.74 -10.51 9.43
N ASP A 124 1.91 -11.13 9.57
CA ASP A 124 2.72 -11.10 10.79
C ASP A 124 3.14 -9.66 11.16
N PHE A 125 3.63 -8.90 10.16
CA PHE A 125 3.92 -7.48 10.33
C PHE A 125 2.67 -6.69 10.74
N PHE A 126 1.52 -6.95 10.10
CA PHE A 126 0.28 -6.24 10.41
C PHE A 126 -0.17 -6.50 11.85
N LEU A 127 -0.13 -7.76 12.31
CA LEU A 127 -0.42 -8.13 13.69
C LEU A 127 0.45 -7.36 14.68
N SER A 128 1.70 -7.07 14.32
CA SER A 128 2.65 -6.38 15.20
C SER A 128 2.44 -4.85 15.28
N ILE A 129 1.82 -4.25 14.26
CA ILE A 129 1.69 -2.78 14.18
C ILE A 129 0.27 -2.26 14.29
N HIS A 130 -0.76 -3.10 14.10
CA HIS A 130 -2.13 -2.63 13.97
C HIS A 130 -2.71 -2.02 15.25
N ASP A 131 -2.22 -2.41 16.43
CA ASP A 131 -2.75 -1.88 17.70
C ASP A 131 -2.01 -0.60 18.11
N PHE A 132 -2.58 0.53 17.70
CA PHE A 132 -2.12 1.86 18.07
C PHE A 132 -3.29 2.83 18.27
N LYS A 133 -3.08 3.79 19.15
CA LYS A 133 -4.05 4.87 19.46
C LYS A 133 -3.81 6.13 18.62
N ASP A 134 -2.54 6.42 18.34
CA ASP A 134 -2.09 7.64 17.67
C ASP A 134 -0.85 7.36 16.81
N PHE A 135 -0.37 8.39 16.11
CA PHE A 135 0.76 8.27 15.20
C PHE A 135 2.05 7.86 15.91
N GLU A 136 2.28 8.36 17.13
CA GLU A 136 3.44 7.98 17.94
C GLU A 136 3.40 6.49 18.31
N GLY A 137 2.23 5.96 18.68
CA GLY A 137 2.02 4.54 18.92
C GLY A 137 2.37 3.68 17.69
N LEU A 138 1.87 4.06 16.51
CA LEU A 138 2.22 3.37 15.26
C LEU A 138 3.73 3.44 14.98
N LEU A 139 4.33 4.62 15.08
CA LEU A 139 5.76 4.82 14.85
C LEU A 139 6.61 3.96 15.78
N ASN A 140 6.24 3.88 17.06
CA ASN A 140 6.93 3.05 18.05
C ASN A 140 6.78 1.55 17.77
N ASN A 141 5.60 1.11 17.33
CA ASN A 141 5.39 -0.30 16.94
C ASN A 141 6.26 -0.66 15.73
N VAL A 142 6.30 0.22 14.71
CA VAL A 142 7.14 0.01 13.52
C VAL A 142 8.62 0.00 13.89
N LYS A 143 9.08 0.91 14.76
CA LYS A 143 10.48 0.92 15.26
C LYS A 143 10.87 -0.40 15.92
N LYS A 144 10.05 -0.88 16.85
CA LYS A 144 10.28 -2.19 17.52
C LYS A 144 10.32 -3.33 16.51
N TYR A 145 9.45 -3.32 15.51
CA TYR A 145 9.44 -4.36 14.48
C TYR A 145 10.73 -4.33 13.64
N VAL A 146 11.17 -3.14 13.22
CA VAL A 146 12.39 -2.93 12.44
C VAL A 146 13.65 -3.34 13.21
N GLU A 147 13.71 -3.07 14.51
CA GLU A 147 14.82 -3.49 15.37
C GLU A 147 14.92 -5.01 15.53
N ALA A 148 13.79 -5.71 15.43
CA ALA A 148 13.69 -7.13 15.76
C ALA A 148 13.74 -8.09 14.57
N HIS A 149 13.66 -7.60 13.32
CA HIS A 149 13.47 -8.45 12.14
C HIS A 149 14.47 -8.19 11.01
N ASP A 150 14.81 -9.24 10.27
CA ASP A 150 15.54 -9.16 9.00
C ASP A 150 14.57 -9.02 7.82
N PHE A 151 14.66 -7.90 7.12
CA PHE A 151 13.83 -7.59 5.95
C PHE A 151 14.64 -6.94 4.84
N SER A 152 14.15 -7.01 3.59
CA SER A 152 14.67 -6.19 2.48
C SER A 152 13.89 -4.89 2.32
N GLY A 153 12.58 -4.93 2.59
CA GLY A 153 11.69 -3.78 2.62
C GLY A 153 10.49 -4.06 3.50
N LEU A 154 9.96 -2.95 4.03
CA LEU A 154 8.79 -2.86 4.89
C LEU A 154 7.89 -1.70 4.43
N ASN A 155 7.92 -1.37 3.14
CA ASN A 155 7.04 -0.33 2.63
C ASN A 155 5.60 -0.72 2.86
N PHE A 156 4.81 0.17 3.43
CA PHE A 156 3.43 -0.13 3.74
C PHE A 156 2.50 1.05 3.46
N LEU A 157 1.26 0.68 3.14
CA LEU A 157 0.11 1.57 3.03
C LEU A 157 -0.92 1.04 4.03
N LEU A 158 -1.20 1.80 5.08
CA LEU A 158 -2.17 1.45 6.11
C LEU A 158 -3.32 2.46 6.07
N LEU A 159 -4.54 1.99 5.82
CA LEU A 159 -5.74 2.81 5.90
C LEU A 159 -6.44 2.52 7.24
N ASP A 160 -6.75 3.56 8.00
CA ASP A 160 -7.60 3.49 9.20
C ASP A 160 -8.99 4.04 8.86
N GLU A 161 -10.02 3.17 8.89
CA GLU A 161 -11.39 3.53 8.52
C GLU A 161 -12.03 4.51 9.51
N LEU A 162 -11.72 4.38 10.80
CA LEU A 162 -12.33 5.17 11.88
C LEU A 162 -11.76 6.59 11.86
N ASP A 163 -10.44 6.68 11.76
CA ASP A 163 -9.71 7.94 11.74
C ASP A 163 -9.67 8.57 10.33
N LYS A 164 -10.18 7.86 9.32
CA LYS A 164 -10.17 8.23 7.89
C LYS A 164 -8.80 8.73 7.44
N SER A 165 -7.75 8.05 7.88
CA SER A 165 -6.36 8.45 7.67
C SER A 165 -5.58 7.36 6.95
N LEU A 166 -4.66 7.79 6.11
CA LEU A 166 -3.71 6.94 5.40
C LEU A 166 -2.34 7.09 6.07
N TYR A 167 -1.73 6.00 6.47
CA TYR A 167 -0.37 5.95 6.95
C TYR A 167 0.50 5.31 5.86
N VAL A 168 1.62 5.96 5.54
CA VAL A 168 2.50 5.56 4.44
C VAL A 168 3.91 5.42 4.98
N GLY A 169 4.47 4.21 4.96
CA GLY A 169 5.84 3.95 5.36
C GLY A 169 6.74 3.61 4.17
N CYS A 170 7.89 4.29 4.06
CA CYS A 170 8.96 3.97 3.12
C CYS A 170 10.17 3.48 3.92
N ILE A 171 10.37 2.16 4.02
CA ILE A 171 11.36 1.56 4.91
C ILE A 171 12.01 0.39 4.19
N TYR A 172 13.33 0.41 4.06
CA TYR A 172 14.07 -0.65 3.38
C TYR A 172 15.53 -0.75 3.82
N THR A 173 16.09 -1.93 3.66
CA THR A 173 17.54 -2.19 3.73
C THR A 173 18.11 -2.58 2.36
N GLY A 174 17.23 -2.88 1.38
CA GLY A 174 17.59 -3.20 0.02
C GLY A 174 17.92 -1.98 -0.86
N ASP A 175 18.00 -2.21 -2.17
CA ASP A 175 18.34 -1.17 -3.16
C ASP A 175 17.29 -0.04 -3.19
N SER A 176 17.72 1.20 -2.93
CA SER A 176 16.85 2.37 -2.97
C SER A 176 16.14 2.55 -4.31
N LYS A 177 16.79 2.22 -5.44
CA LYS A 177 16.15 2.26 -6.76
C LYS A 177 14.97 1.29 -6.88
N TYR A 178 14.91 0.28 -6.03
CA TYR A 178 13.85 -0.72 -6.06
C TYR A 178 12.76 -0.43 -5.02
N PHE A 179 13.12 0.14 -3.85
CA PHE A 179 12.21 0.34 -2.71
C PHE A 179 11.70 1.77 -2.50
N THR A 180 12.29 2.81 -3.10
CA THR A 180 11.77 4.17 -2.87
C THR A 180 10.31 4.31 -3.30
N LEU A 181 9.47 4.82 -2.39
CA LEU A 181 8.12 5.29 -2.70
C LEU A 181 8.17 6.73 -3.22
N TYR A 182 7.26 7.07 -4.12
CA TYR A 182 7.20 8.37 -4.77
C TYR A 182 5.81 8.97 -4.55
N TYR A 183 5.73 10.22 -4.11
CA TYR A 183 4.48 10.85 -3.76
C TYR A 183 4.33 12.23 -4.36
N LYS A 184 3.09 12.69 -4.50
CA LYS A 184 2.74 14.10 -4.70
C LYS A 184 1.70 14.50 -3.67
N ALA A 185 1.81 15.73 -3.20
CA ALA A 185 0.85 16.35 -2.30
C ALA A 185 0.58 17.77 -2.82
N ASP A 186 -0.60 17.96 -3.42
CA ASP A 186 -1.01 19.24 -4.00
C ASP A 186 -2.51 19.47 -3.75
N LYS A 187 -3.10 20.47 -4.43
CA LYS A 187 -4.52 20.83 -4.26
C LYS A 187 -5.50 19.71 -4.66
N THR A 188 -5.07 18.72 -5.43
CA THR A 188 -5.87 17.56 -5.83
C THR A 188 -5.88 16.47 -4.76
N GLY A 189 -4.85 16.44 -3.91
CA GLY A 189 -4.72 15.52 -2.79
C GLY A 189 -3.30 14.97 -2.65
N PHE A 190 -3.19 13.94 -1.83
CA PHE A 190 -1.98 13.14 -1.65
C PHE A 190 -2.10 11.85 -2.44
N PHE A 191 -1.06 11.51 -3.19
CA PHE A 191 -0.92 10.26 -3.93
C PHE A 191 0.47 9.69 -3.70
N VAL A 192 0.56 8.38 -3.52
CA VAL A 192 1.84 7.67 -3.41
C VAL A 192 1.86 6.46 -4.33
N TYR A 193 3.01 6.16 -4.90
CA TYR A 193 3.24 5.07 -5.85
C TYR A 193 4.53 4.34 -5.49
N SER A 194 4.55 3.03 -5.71
CA SER A 194 5.75 2.19 -5.51
C SER A 194 6.84 2.34 -6.57
N GLN A 195 6.61 3.16 -7.59
CA GLN A 195 7.56 3.46 -8.65
C GLN A 195 7.30 4.87 -9.18
N GLU A 196 8.39 5.52 -9.58
CA GLU A 196 8.38 6.82 -10.25
C GLU A 196 7.60 6.74 -11.57
N ASP A 197 6.82 7.78 -11.83
CA ASP A 197 6.12 7.99 -13.09
C ASP A 197 6.80 9.16 -13.80
N VAL A 198 7.14 8.98 -15.08
CA VAL A 198 7.87 9.99 -15.87
C VAL A 198 6.97 11.20 -16.16
N ASP A 199 5.65 10.98 -16.19
CA ASP A 199 4.67 12.00 -16.54
C ASP A 199 4.20 12.83 -15.33
N ASP A 200 4.46 12.36 -14.10
CA ASP A 200 4.12 13.06 -12.86
C ASP A 200 5.39 13.59 -12.16
N LEU A 201 5.34 14.84 -11.69
CA LEU A 201 6.37 15.37 -10.78
C LEU A 201 6.18 14.80 -9.37
N LEU A 202 6.77 13.63 -9.10
CA LEU A 202 6.71 12.97 -7.79
C LEU A 202 7.97 13.22 -6.97
N ALA A 203 7.79 13.53 -5.69
CA ALA A 203 8.87 13.58 -4.71
C ALA A 203 9.18 12.17 -4.18
N PRO A 204 10.47 11.76 -4.08
CA PRO A 204 10.83 10.51 -3.42
C PRO A 204 10.65 10.63 -1.91
N MET A 205 10.13 9.59 -1.27
CA MET A 205 10.17 9.45 0.19
C MET A 205 11.57 9.03 0.64
N GLU A 206 12.00 9.56 1.77
CA GLU A 206 13.25 9.16 2.42
C GLU A 206 13.12 7.77 3.06
N ASN A 207 14.23 7.03 3.13
CA ASN A 207 14.23 5.74 3.83
C ASN A 207 13.99 5.95 5.34
N GLY A 208 13.09 5.16 5.91
CA GLY A 208 12.66 5.25 7.30
C GLY A 208 11.50 6.22 7.53
N GLN A 209 11.04 6.95 6.50
CA GLN A 209 10.00 7.97 6.64
C GLN A 209 8.62 7.34 6.75
N ILE A 210 7.80 7.87 7.67
CA ILE A 210 6.38 7.53 7.81
C ILE A 210 5.57 8.82 7.78
N PHE A 211 4.53 8.84 6.96
CA PHE A 211 3.52 9.89 6.95
C PHE A 211 2.22 9.39 7.54
N LYS A 212 1.51 10.30 8.21
CA LYS A 212 0.05 10.24 8.35
C LYS A 212 -0.56 11.30 7.46
N VAL A 213 -1.52 10.87 6.65
CA VAL A 213 -2.17 11.69 5.64
C VAL A 213 -3.67 11.69 5.90
N ARG A 214 -4.27 12.88 5.86
CA ARG A 214 -5.71 13.06 6.01
C ARG A 214 -6.20 14.14 5.07
N ASN A 215 -7.30 13.87 4.37
CA ASN A 215 -7.91 14.79 3.41
C ASN A 215 -6.92 15.33 2.35
N GLY A 216 -5.93 14.52 1.98
CA GLY A 216 -4.88 14.89 1.03
C GLY A 216 -3.71 15.70 1.57
N GLU A 217 -3.64 15.91 2.88
CA GLU A 217 -2.53 16.62 3.53
C GLU A 217 -1.73 15.68 4.43
N ILE A 218 -0.40 15.83 4.41
CA ILE A 218 0.48 15.19 5.40
C ILE A 218 0.29 15.95 6.72
N VAL A 219 -0.32 15.31 7.71
CA VAL A 219 -0.67 15.94 8.99
C VAL A 219 0.34 15.61 10.09
N GLU A 220 1.00 14.46 10.00
CA GLU A 220 2.07 14.04 10.90
C GLU A 220 3.16 13.32 10.10
N GLU A 221 4.41 13.49 10.52
CA GLU A 221 5.58 12.86 9.89
C GLU A 221 6.53 12.36 10.98
N GLY A 222 7.16 11.21 10.74
CA GLY A 222 8.15 10.63 11.63
C GLY A 222 9.17 9.79 10.88
N LYS A 223 10.25 9.45 11.59
CA LYS A 223 11.32 8.58 11.09
C LYS A 223 11.57 7.40 12.02
N VAL A 224 11.82 6.26 11.41
CA VAL A 224 12.14 5.00 12.09
C VAL A 224 13.61 4.94 12.51
N PHE A 225 14.52 5.46 11.67
CA PHE A 225 15.95 5.53 11.92
C PHE A 225 16.39 6.94 12.33
#